data_AF-A0A817FPB8-F1
#
_entry.id   AF-A0A817FPB8-F1
#
_cell.length_a   1.000
_cell.length_b   1.000
_cell.length_c   1.000
_cell.angle_alpha   90.00
_cell.angle_beta   90.00
_cell.angle_gamma   90.00
#
_symmetry.space_group_name_H-M   'P 1'
#
loop_
_entity.id
_entity.type
_entity.pdbx_description
1 polymer ?
#
loop_
_entity_poly.entity_id
_entity_poly.type
_entity_poly.pdbx_seq_one_letter_code
_entity_poly.pdbx_strand_id
1 'polypeptide(L)'
;MSASIRDSKRDNSPFFLLPNGQSLTHRAFVANLRHLLLRLGFQVSAYSGHSMRVEAASSGAAAGVPDHLIQTLGRWTSLSY
;
A
#
# COMPACT_ATOMS: atom_id res chain seq x y z
N MET A 1 -3.71 27.21 -32.15
CA MET A 1 -3.54 27.47 -30.71
C MET A 1 -4.64 26.67 -30.02
N SER A 2 -4.42 25.63 -29.22
CA SER A 2 -3.50 25.55 -28.09
C SER A 2 -2.97 24.11 -27.89
N ALA A 3 -1.93 24.02 -27.08
CA ALA A 3 -0.86 23.03 -27.13
C ALA A 3 -1.22 21.59 -26.70
N SER A 4 -0.66 20.66 -27.47
CA SER A 4 -0.30 19.31 -27.07
C SER A 4 0.60 19.35 -25.83
N ILE A 5 0.04 19.10 -24.64
CA ILE A 5 0.85 18.70 -23.48
C ILE A 5 1.02 17.18 -23.60
N ARG A 6 2.11 16.79 -24.25
CA ARG A 6 2.68 15.46 -24.06
C ARG A 6 2.97 15.36 -22.56
N ASP A 7 2.32 14.44 -21.88
CA ASP A 7 2.71 14.05 -20.53
C ASP A 7 4.08 13.36 -20.68
N SER A 8 5.14 14.17 -20.72
CA SER A 8 6.51 13.70 -20.65
C SER A 8 6.63 13.04 -19.29
N LYS A 9 6.40 11.72 -19.26
CA LYS A 9 6.57 10.84 -18.11
C LYS A 9 7.90 11.19 -17.47
N ARG A 10 7.86 12.06 -16.46
CA ARG A 10 9.03 12.32 -15.63
C ARG A 10 9.30 10.99 -14.98
N ASP A 11 10.49 10.46 -15.20
CA ASP A 11 10.90 9.11 -14.78
C ASP A 11 10.77 8.90 -13.26
N ASN A 12 10.54 9.99 -12.51
CA ASN A 12 10.38 10.03 -11.07
C ASN A 12 9.02 10.61 -10.61
N SER A 13 7.99 10.56 -11.46
CA SER A 13 6.64 10.99 -11.07
C SER A 13 5.98 9.93 -10.16
N PRO A 14 5.32 10.35 -9.06
CA PRO A 14 4.66 9.43 -8.14
C PRO A 14 3.49 8.72 -8.83
N PHE A 15 3.40 7.39 -8.66
CA PHE A 15 2.29 6.61 -9.24
C PHE A 15 0.94 6.89 -8.57
N PHE A 16 0.96 7.19 -7.27
CA PHE A 16 -0.23 7.51 -6.49
C PHE A 16 -0.22 8.97 -6.06
N LEU A 17 -1.27 9.69 -6.47
CA LEU A 17 -1.53 11.06 -6.07
C LEU A 17 -2.77 11.13 -5.18
N LEU A 18 -2.71 11.99 -4.18
CA LEU A 18 -3.87 12.39 -3.39
C LEU A 18 -4.74 13.37 -4.21
N PRO A 19 -6.03 13.58 -3.86
CA PRO A 19 -6.92 14.50 -4.57
C PRO A 19 -6.40 15.95 -4.67
N ASN A 20 -5.49 16.33 -3.77
CA ASN A 20 -4.81 17.63 -3.77
C ASN A 20 -3.56 17.68 -4.67
N GLY A 21 -3.30 16.64 -5.48
CA GLY A 21 -2.15 16.56 -6.39
C GLY A 21 -0.81 16.22 -5.71
N GLN A 22 -0.79 15.93 -4.41
CA GLN A 22 0.43 15.54 -3.69
C GLN A 22 0.69 14.04 -3.80
N SER A 23 1.95 13.63 -3.76
CA SER A 23 2.35 12.23 -3.71
C SER A 23 1.77 11.53 -2.46
N LEU A 24 1.25 10.31 -2.63
CA LEU A 24 0.80 9.51 -1.51
C LEU A 24 1.99 9.12 -0.62
N THR A 25 1.98 9.62 0.62
CA THR A 25 2.98 9.24 1.63
C THR A 25 2.48 8.06 2.46
N HIS A 26 3.42 7.30 3.05
CA HIS A 26 3.08 6.22 3.99
C HIS A 26 2.20 6.72 5.15
N ARG A 27 2.50 7.92 5.70
CA ARG A 27 1.70 8.52 6.77
C ARG A 27 0.27 8.82 6.32
N ALA A 28 0.10 9.40 5.13
CA ALA A 28 -1.22 9.69 4.57
C ALA A 28 -2.01 8.39 4.33
N PHE A 29 -1.36 7.36 3.79
CA PHE A 29 -1.99 6.05 3.60
C PHE A 29 -2.49 5.45 4.91
N VAL A 30 -1.63 5.35 5.93
CA VAL A 30 -2.00 4.78 7.23
C VAL A 30 -3.09 5.62 7.90
N ALA A 31 -3.03 6.95 7.82
CA ALA A 31 -4.08 7.81 8.37
C ALA A 31 -5.45 7.55 7.72
N ASN A 32 -5.51 7.40 6.39
CA ASN A 32 -6.74 7.08 5.68
C ASN A 32 -7.27 5.68 6.03
N LEU A 33 -6.39 4.68 6.08
CA LEU A 33 -6.76 3.31 6.50
C LEU A 33 -7.37 3.32 7.90
N ARG A 34 -6.73 4.01 8.84
CA ARG A 34 -7.19 4.19 10.21
C ARG A 34 -8.55 4.90 10.28
N HIS A 35 -8.75 5.93 9.46
CA HIS A 35 -10.02 6.62 9.38
C HIS A 35 -11.16 5.68 8.91
N LEU A 36 -10.91 4.84 7.91
CA LEU A 36 -11.88 3.85 7.44
C LEU A 36 -12.19 2.79 8.51
N LEU A 37 -11.16 2.26 9.18
CA LEU A 37 -11.32 1.28 10.25
C LEU A 37 -12.11 1.84 11.44
N LEU A 38 -11.89 3.10 11.83
CA LEU A 38 -12.71 3.78 12.85
C LEU A 38 -14.19 3.80 12.46
N ARG A 39 -14.49 4.13 11.19
CA ARG A 39 -15.87 4.18 10.69
C ARG A 39 -16.56 2.82 10.67
N LEU A 40 -15.79 1.75 10.56
CA LEU A 40 -16.26 0.36 10.63
C LEU A 40 -16.34 -0.17 12.07
N GLY A 41 -15.95 0.62 13.08
CA GLY A 41 -16.02 0.23 14.50
C GLY A 41 -14.79 -0.53 15.03
N PHE A 42 -13.68 -0.58 14.28
CA PHE A 42 -12.47 -1.27 14.72
C PHE A 42 -11.58 -0.40 15.63
N GLN A 43 -10.83 -1.05 16.52
CA GLN A 43 -9.85 -0.37 17.38
C GLN A 43 -8.56 -0.06 16.63
N VAL A 44 -8.38 1.21 16.32
CA VAL A 44 -7.40 1.68 15.33
C VAL A 44 -5.96 1.76 15.83
N SER A 45 -5.76 1.74 17.15
CA SER A 45 -4.44 1.69 17.80
C SER A 45 -3.64 0.42 17.45
N ALA A 46 -4.32 -0.69 17.18
CA ALA A 46 -3.69 -1.97 16.82
C ALA A 46 -3.27 -2.06 15.34
N TYR A 47 -3.79 -1.17 14.48
CA TYR A 47 -3.56 -1.24 13.04
C TYR A 47 -2.44 -0.28 12.63
N SER A 48 -1.35 -0.88 12.15
CA SER A 48 -0.23 -0.19 11.51
C SER A 48 -0.08 -0.66 10.06
N GLY A 49 0.64 0.11 9.24
CA GLY A 49 0.99 -0.34 7.88
C GLY A 49 1.79 -1.64 7.88
N HIS A 50 2.55 -1.92 8.95
CA HIS A 50 3.26 -3.19 9.12
C HIS A 50 2.29 -4.34 9.43
N SER A 51 1.34 -4.15 10.35
CA SER A 51 0.30 -5.14 10.66
C SER A 51 -0.46 -5.53 9.39
N MET A 52 -0.80 -4.55 8.54
CA MET A 52 -1.46 -4.82 7.25
C MET A 52 -0.63 -5.74 6.34
N ARG A 53 0.70 -5.61 6.33
CA ARG A 53 1.58 -6.49 5.52
C ARG A 53 1.64 -7.91 6.09
N VAL A 54 1.64 -8.05 7.40
CA VAL A 54 1.56 -9.37 8.07
C VAL A 54 0.24 -10.05 7.71
N GLU A 55 -0.87 -9.34 7.86
CA GLU A 55 -2.20 -9.88 7.51
C GLU A 55 -2.31 -10.20 6.01
N ALA A 56 -1.73 -9.38 5.13
CA ALA A 56 -1.71 -9.67 3.69
C ALA A 56 -0.95 -10.96 3.38
N ALA A 57 0.16 -11.22 4.07
CA ALA A 57 0.91 -12.46 3.91
C ALA A 57 0.15 -13.66 4.48
N SER A 58 -0.40 -13.56 5.69
CA SER A 58 -1.24 -14.59 6.31
C SER A 58 -2.45 -14.93 5.44
N SER A 59 -3.10 -13.90 4.87
CA SER A 59 -4.23 -14.10 3.96
C SER A 59 -3.81 -14.73 2.64
N GLY A 60 -2.63 -14.40 2.10
CA GLY A 60 -2.07 -15.07 0.94
C GLY A 60 -1.81 -16.56 1.20
N ALA A 61 -1.21 -16.87 2.35
CA ALA A 61 -0.94 -18.24 2.76
C ALA A 61 -2.25 -19.03 2.95
N ALA A 62 -3.24 -18.44 3.60
CA ALA A 62 -4.58 -19.04 3.76
C ALA A 62 -5.29 -19.26 2.41
N ALA A 63 -5.03 -18.41 1.41
CA ALA A 63 -5.53 -18.57 0.04
C ALA A 63 -4.72 -19.61 -0.78
N GLY A 64 -3.72 -20.26 -0.19
CA GLY A 64 -2.88 -21.26 -0.86
C GLY A 64 -1.84 -20.64 -1.79
N VAL A 65 -1.54 -19.34 -1.68
CA VAL A 65 -0.45 -18.71 -2.42
C VAL A 65 0.87 -19.25 -1.89
N PRO A 66 1.75 -19.82 -2.75
CA PRO A 66 3.06 -20.30 -2.33
C PRO A 66 3.90 -19.21 -1.64
N ASP A 67 4.62 -19.58 -0.59
CA ASP A 67 5.44 -18.67 0.23
C ASP A 67 6.44 -17.85 -0.59
N HIS A 68 7.06 -18.45 -1.62
CA HIS A 68 7.98 -17.74 -2.50
C HIS A 68 7.30 -16.60 -3.30
N LEU A 69 6.03 -16.75 -3.66
CA LEU A 69 5.25 -15.69 -4.31
C LEU A 69 4.86 -14.63 -3.28
N ILE A 70 4.45 -15.01 -2.07
CA ILE A 70 4.14 -14.06 -0.99
C ILE A 70 5.38 -13.22 -0.66
N GLN A 71 6.57 -13.84 -0.58
CA GLN A 71 7.84 -13.14 -0.36
C GLN A 71 8.19 -12.20 -1.50
N THR A 72 8.00 -12.64 -2.75
CA THR A 72 8.21 -11.80 -3.94
C THR A 72 7.28 -10.58 -3.93
N LEU A 73 6.00 -10.78 -3.61
CA LEU A 73 4.99 -9.73 -3.49
C LEU A 73 5.29 -8.78 -2.33
N GLY A 74 5.73 -9.32 -1.19
CA GLY A 74 6.08 -8.56 0.02
C GLY A 74 7.44 -7.86 -0.04
N ARG A 75 8.28 -8.21 -1.03
CA ARG A 75 9.70 -7.82 -1.13
C ARG A 75 10.48 -8.15 0.15
N TRP A 76 10.25 -9.34 0.69
CA TRP A 76 10.95 -9.83 1.89
C TRP A 76 12.24 -10.54 1.49
N THR A 77 13.30 -10.34 2.27
CA THR A 77 14.60 -10.96 2.02
C THR A 77 14.87 -12.19 2.88
N SER A 78 14.07 -12.44 3.92
CA SER A 78 14.23 -13.60 4.80
C SER A 78 13.07 -14.58 4.65
N LEU A 79 13.40 -15.82 4.28
CA LEU A 79 12.56 -17.00 4.45
C LEU A 79 12.46 -17.29 5.96
N SER A 80 11.29 -17.12 6.59
CA SER A 80 11.06 -17.70 7.92
C SER A 80 10.72 -19.18 7.72
N TYR A 81 11.67 -20.06 8.03
CA TYR A 81 11.48 -21.51 8.09
C TYR A 81 10.93 -21.92 9.46
#